data_AF-A0A0R2G2D2-F1
#
_entry.id   AF-A0A0R2G2D2-F1
#
_cell.length_a   1.000
_cell.length_b   1.000
_cell.length_c   1.000
_cell.angle_alpha   90.00
_cell.angle_beta   90.00
_cell.angle_gamma   90.00
#
_symmetry.space_group_name_H-M   'P 1'
#
loop_
_entity.id
_entity.type
_entity.pdbx_description
1 polymer ?
#
loop_
_entity_poly.entity_id
_entity_poly.type
_entity_poly.pdbx_seq_one_letter_code
_entity_poly.pdbx_strand_id
1 'polypeptide(L)'
;MQNIKTKPWTWRWLSQHLASFLLLLVVIVVATATLTALIIGVEEALVLLVAHRPINTYANAYGNAFQTVLWHFLLVFTVVAYWALLDTFTPEPKNTEI
;
A
#
# COMPACT_ATOMS: atom_id res chain seq x y z
N MET A 1 -21.14 -1.68 17.96
CA MET A 1 -20.42 -0.47 18.39
C MET A 1 -21.25 0.75 18.00
N GLN A 2 -21.74 1.54 18.95
CA GLN A 2 -22.49 2.76 18.62
C GLN A 2 -21.54 3.78 17.99
N ASN A 3 -21.82 4.20 16.76
CA ASN A 3 -21.17 5.34 16.12
C ASN A 3 -21.58 6.61 16.89
N ILE A 4 -20.84 6.94 17.96
CA ILE A 4 -20.98 8.22 18.63
C ILE A 4 -20.42 9.27 17.66
N LYS A 5 -21.31 9.85 16.85
CA LYS A 5 -20.97 10.97 15.97
C LYS A 5 -20.47 12.12 16.84
N THR A 6 -19.16 12.30 16.90
CA THR A 6 -18.53 13.40 17.61
C THR A 6 -18.85 14.70 16.89
N LYS A 7 -19.13 15.77 17.65
CA LYS A 7 -19.48 17.08 17.08
C LYS A 7 -18.29 17.55 16.22
N PRO A 8 -18.53 17.97 14.96
CA PRO A 8 -17.46 18.41 14.08
C PRO A 8 -16.67 19.55 14.72
N TRP A 9 -15.36 19.60 14.44
CA TRP A 9 -14.42 20.60 14.97
C TRP A 9 -14.15 20.55 16.48
N THR A 10 -14.55 19.48 17.17
CA THR A 10 -14.13 19.25 18.56
C THR A 10 -12.77 18.56 18.62
N TRP A 11 -12.01 18.75 19.70
CA TRP A 11 -10.73 18.06 19.93
C TRP A 11 -10.83 16.53 19.80
N ARG A 12 -11.94 15.95 20.28
CA ARG A 12 -12.23 14.52 20.19
C ARG A 12 -12.53 14.07 18.76
N TRP A 13 -13.20 14.92 17.96
CA TRP A 13 -13.43 14.67 16.54
C TRP A 13 -12.10 14.71 15.77
N LEU A 14 -11.27 15.71 16.03
CA LEU A 14 -9.97 15.87 15.36
C LEU A 14 -9.02 14.71 15.68
N SER A 15 -8.92 14.29 16.95
CA SER A 15 -8.06 13.18 17.34
C SER A 15 -8.50 11.83 16.75
N GLN A 16 -9.80 11.60 16.62
CA GLN A 16 -10.34 10.40 15.94
C GLN A 16 -9.96 10.39 14.47
N HIS A 17 -10.13 11.50 13.75
CA HIS A 17 -9.79 11.57 12.33
C HIS A 17 -8.29 11.45 12.10
N LEU A 18 -7.46 12.05 12.97
CA LEU A 18 -6.02 11.92 12.92
C LEU A 18 -5.58 10.46 13.18
N ALA A 19 -6.18 9.80 14.16
CA ALA A 19 -5.89 8.39 14.44
C ALA A 19 -6.29 7.48 13.27
N SER A 20 -7.47 7.69 12.69
CA SER A 20 -7.92 6.96 11.49
C SER A 20 -6.99 7.19 10.30
N PHE A 21 -6.54 8.43 10.09
CA PHE A 21 -5.59 8.76 9.02
C PHE A 21 -4.24 8.05 9.22
N LEU A 22 -3.70 8.05 10.45
CA LEU A 22 -2.45 7.35 10.76
C LEU A 22 -2.58 5.83 10.57
N LEU A 23 -3.71 5.25 10.98
CA LEU A 23 -3.99 3.83 10.76
C LEU A 23 -4.04 3.50 9.27
N LEU A 24 -4.73 4.32 8.47
CA LEU A 24 -4.79 4.15 7.02
C LEU A 24 -3.39 4.23 6.39
N LEU A 25 -2.57 5.19 6.81
CA LEU A 25 -1.19 5.37 6.32
C LEU A 25 -0.35 4.12 6.62
N VAL A 26 -0.39 3.61 7.86
CA VAL A 26 0.35 2.41 8.26
C VAL A 26 -0.07 1.21 7.41
N VAL A 27 -1.38 1.00 7.22
CA VAL A 27 -1.89 -0.12 6.40
C VAL A 27 -1.40 -0.01 4.95
N ILE A 28 -1.47 1.19 4.35
CA ILE A 28 -0.99 1.42 2.97
C ILE A 28 0.51 1.13 2.87
N VAL A 29 1.32 1.61 3.82
CA VAL A 29 2.77 1.38 3.81
C VAL A 29 3.11 -0.10 3.93
N VAL A 30 2.44 -0.82 4.84
CA VAL A 30 2.65 -2.27 5.02
C VAL A 30 2.22 -3.03 3.77
N ALA A 31 1.02 -2.77 3.23
CA ALA A 31 0.52 -3.43 2.03
C ALA A 31 1.46 -3.21 0.83
N THR A 32 1.92 -1.97 0.66
CA THR A 32 2.88 -1.60 -0.38
C THR A 32 4.20 -2.35 -0.22
N ALA A 33 4.76 -2.38 0.99
CA ALA A 33 6.04 -3.05 1.26
C ALA A 33 5.94 -4.56 1.00
N THR A 34 4.85 -5.20 1.44
CA THR A 34 4.61 -6.63 1.21
C THR A 34 4.48 -6.94 -0.28
N LEU A 35 3.72 -6.14 -1.03
CA LEU A 35 3.56 -6.35 -2.47
C LEU A 35 4.86 -6.11 -3.24
N THR A 36 5.64 -5.10 -2.84
CA THR A 36 6.96 -4.83 -3.41
C THR A 36 7.91 -6.01 -3.18
N ALA A 37 7.94 -6.56 -1.95
CA ALA A 37 8.75 -7.74 -1.63
C ALA A 37 8.31 -8.98 -2.43
N LEU A 38 7.01 -9.14 -2.66
CA LEU A 38 6.48 -10.23 -3.48
C LEU A 38 6.93 -10.13 -4.95
N ILE A 39 6.86 -8.93 -5.54
CA ILE A 39 7.32 -8.69 -6.92
C ILE A 39 8.80 -9.04 -7.06
N ILE A 40 9.63 -8.56 -6.13
CA ILE A 40 11.06 -8.87 -6.08
C ILE A 40 11.30 -10.38 -5.98
N GLY A 41 10.58 -11.05 -5.07
CA GLY A 41 10.70 -12.50 -4.88
C GLY A 41 10.32 -13.30 -6.12
N VAL A 42 9.27 -12.90 -6.84
CA VAL A 42 8.84 -13.55 -8.09
C VAL A 42 9.88 -13.35 -9.20
N GLU A 43 10.41 -12.14 -9.36
CA GLU A 43 11.48 -11.88 -10.34
C GLU A 43 12.71 -12.74 -10.09
N GLU A 44 13.19 -12.77 -8.84
CA GLU A 44 14.36 -13.57 -8.46
C GLU A 44 14.10 -15.07 -8.65
N ALA A 45 12.89 -15.56 -8.36
CA ALA A 45 12.51 -16.95 -8.61
C ALA A 45 12.49 -17.29 -10.11
N LEU A 46 11.99 -16.40 -10.97
CA LEU A 46 12.00 -16.57 -12.42
C LEU A 46 13.42 -16.61 -12.97
N VAL A 47 14.30 -15.72 -12.49
CA VAL A 47 15.71 -15.70 -12.87
C VAL A 47 16.40 -17.00 -12.45
N LEU A 48 16.13 -17.50 -11.25
CA LEU A 48 16.67 -18.79 -10.81
C LEU A 48 16.18 -19.95 -11.69
N LEU A 49 14.93 -19.92 -12.13
CA LEU A 49 14.34 -20.95 -13.00
C LEU A 49 14.97 -20.93 -14.40
N VAL A 50 15.21 -19.75 -14.97
CA VAL A 50 15.70 -19.60 -16.35
C VAL A 50 17.23 -19.68 -16.44
N ALA A 51 17.94 -19.05 -15.51
CA ALA A 51 19.40 -18.97 -15.53
C ALA A 51 20.10 -20.05 -14.69
N HIS A 52 19.32 -20.85 -13.93
CA HIS A 52 19.80 -21.92 -13.04
C HIS A 52 20.88 -21.49 -12.03
N ARG A 53 20.95 -20.19 -11.70
CA ARG A 53 21.90 -19.65 -10.73
C ARG A 53 21.28 -18.47 -9.98
N PRO A 54 21.55 -18.31 -8.68
CA PRO A 54 21.15 -17.12 -7.95
C PRO A 54 21.98 -15.93 -8.45
N ILE A 55 21.32 -14.92 -9.02
CA ILE A 55 21.94 -13.66 -9.43
C ILE A 55 21.17 -12.56 -8.72
N ASN A 56 21.85 -11.62 -8.07
CA ASN A 56 21.17 -10.40 -7.63
C ASN A 56 20.79 -9.58 -8.88
N THR A 57 19.57 -9.78 -9.37
CA THR A 57 19.07 -9.16 -10.61
C THR A 57 19.04 -7.65 -10.46
N TYR A 58 18.72 -7.18 -9.26
CA TYR A 58 18.66 -5.77 -8.87
C TYR A 58 20.02 -5.06 -8.94
N ALA A 59 21.11 -5.72 -8.55
CA ALA A 59 22.45 -5.16 -8.68
C ALA A 59 23.05 -5.39 -10.07
N ASN A 60 22.78 -6.54 -10.70
CA ASN A 60 23.50 -6.97 -11.89
C ASN A 60 22.83 -6.54 -13.22
N ALA A 61 21.49 -6.48 -13.28
CA ALA A 61 20.75 -6.05 -14.46
C ALA A 61 20.42 -4.55 -14.41
N TYR A 62 19.99 -4.05 -13.24
CA TYR A 62 19.57 -2.66 -13.08
C TYR A 62 20.68 -1.71 -12.57
N GLY A 63 21.83 -2.25 -12.16
CA GLY A 63 23.01 -1.48 -11.76
C GLY A 63 22.90 -0.73 -10.41
N ASN A 64 21.69 -0.64 -9.82
CA ASN A 64 21.49 -0.06 -8.49
C ASN A 64 20.26 -0.65 -7.79
N ALA A 65 20.51 -1.61 -6.90
CA ALA A 65 19.43 -2.32 -6.20
C ALA A 65 18.56 -1.41 -5.34
N PHE A 66 19.15 -0.46 -4.61
CA PHE A 66 18.40 0.42 -3.72
C PHE A 66 17.46 1.34 -4.50
N GLN A 67 17.96 1.95 -5.58
CA GLN A 67 17.16 2.83 -6.43
C GLN A 67 16.01 2.06 -7.09
N THR A 68 16.27 0.86 -7.60
CA THR A 68 15.23 0.03 -8.24
C THR A 68 14.15 -0.39 -7.26
N VAL A 69 14.51 -0.83 -6.04
CA VAL A 69 13.54 -1.17 -4.99
C VAL A 69 12.72 0.04 -4.56
N LEU A 70 13.36 1.21 -4.42
CA LEU A 70 12.66 2.45 -4.11
C LEU A 70 11.64 2.82 -5.20
N TRP A 71 11.99 2.68 -6.48
CA TRP A 71 11.06 2.92 -7.58
C TRP A 71 9.89 1.96 -7.59
N HIS A 72 10.13 0.66 -7.36
CA HIS A 72 9.06 -0.32 -7.22
C HIS A 72 8.12 0.06 -6.07
N PHE A 73 8.69 0.40 -4.91
CA PHE A 73 7.91 0.84 -3.76
C PHE A 73 7.05 2.06 -4.09
N LEU A 74 7.60 3.09 -4.74
CA LEU A 74 6.85 4.30 -5.08
C LEU A 74 5.71 4.05 -6.07
N LEU A 75 5.92 3.22 -7.08
CA LEU A 75 4.87 2.83 -8.03
C LEU A 75 3.75 2.06 -7.34
N VAL A 76 4.12 1.02 -6.57
CA VAL A 76 3.15 0.23 -5.82
C VAL A 76 2.41 1.10 -4.80
N PHE A 77 3.12 1.99 -4.09
CA PHE A 77 2.55 2.90 -3.11
C PHE A 77 1.48 3.77 -3.75
N THR A 78 1.79 4.35 -4.92
CA THR A 78 0.86 5.23 -5.64
C THR A 78 -0.41 4.49 -6.02
N VAL A 79 -0.29 3.25 -6.52
CA VAL A 79 -1.44 2.41 -6.90
C VAL A 79 -2.27 2.02 -5.67
N VAL A 80 -1.63 1.52 -4.61
CA VAL A 80 -2.31 1.10 -3.38
C VAL A 80 -2.98 2.29 -2.69
N ALA A 81 -2.29 3.43 -2.60
CA ALA A 81 -2.83 4.65 -2.02
C ALA A 81 -4.02 5.19 -2.84
N TYR A 82 -3.94 5.14 -4.17
CA TYR A 82 -5.04 5.53 -5.04
C TYR A 82 -6.29 4.69 -4.79
N TRP A 83 -6.15 3.36 -4.78
CA TRP A 83 -7.28 2.46 -4.51
C TRP A 83 -7.83 2.59 -3.09
N ALA A 84 -6.96 2.74 -2.09
CA ALA A 84 -7.37 2.97 -0.70
C ALA A 84 -8.13 4.29 -0.56
N LEU A 85 -7.73 5.33 -1.30
CA LEU A 85 -8.42 6.62 -1.33
C LEU A 85 -9.81 6.48 -1.98
N LEU A 86 -9.91 5.80 -3.11
CA LEU A 86 -11.20 5.50 -3.74
C LEU A 86 -12.13 4.74 -2.78
N ASP A 87 -11.64 3.68 -2.13
CA ASP A 87 -12.43 2.87 -1.20
C ASP A 87 -12.90 3.69 0.02
N THR A 88 -12.04 4.57 0.54
CA THR A 88 -12.36 5.39 1.71
C THR A 88 -13.35 6.52 1.41
N PHE A 89 -13.30 7.12 0.22
CA PHE A 89 -14.05 8.33 -0.12
C PHE A 89 -15.20 8.12 -1.10
N THR A 90 -15.33 6.95 -1.72
CA THR A 90 -16.48 6.63 -2.57
C THR A 90 -17.61 6.14 -1.67
N PRO A 91 -18.75 6.86 -1.58
CA PRO A 91 -19.87 6.41 -0.77
C PRO A 91 -20.43 5.11 -1.36
N GLU A 92 -20.64 4.10 -0.50
CA GLU A 92 -21.35 2.89 -0.90
C GLU A 92 -22.73 3.27 -1.46
N PRO A 93 -23.18 2.65 -2.57
CA PRO A 93 -24.51 2.88 -3.07
C PRO A 93 -25.49 2.55 -1.94
N LYS A 94 -26.36 3.51 -1.61
CA LYS A 94 -27.49 3.25 -0.70
C LYS A 94 -28.23 2.07 -1.30
N ASN A 95 -28.20 0.92 -0.62
CA ASN A 95 -29.14 -0.15 -0.88
C ASN A 95 -30.52 0.48 -0.87
N THR A 96 -31.16 0.53 -2.04
CA THR A 96 -32.59 0.75 -2.12
C THR A 96 -33.20 -0.47 -1.45
N GLU A 97 -33.54 -0.33 -0.17
CA GLU A 97 -34.35 -1.29 0.55
C GLU A 97 -35.63 -1.52 -0.28
N ILE A 98 -35.76 -2.73 -0.84
CA ILE A 98 -37.02 -3.27 -1.36
C ILE A 98 -37.63 -4.09 -0.22
#